data_AF-I5C6A9-F1
#
_entry.id   AF-I5C6A9-F1
#
_cell.length_a   1.000
_cell.length_b   1.000
_cell.length_c   1.000
_cell.angle_alpha   90.00
_cell.angle_beta   90.00
_cell.angle_gamma   90.00
#
_symmetry.space_group_name_H-M   'P 1'
#
loop_
_entity.id
_entity.type
_entity.pdbx_description
1 polymer ?
#
loop_
_entity_poly.entity_id
_entity_poly.type
_entity_poly.pdbx_seq_one_letter_code
_entity_poly.pdbx_strand_id
1 'polypeptide(L)' 'MRRFEPHAEDKIGRLRRKPGGQWYFDYEEGERDDEIGFRLGEERFRQGEYISISRQGQMHTFQVKLVERL' A
#
# COMPACT_ATOMS: atom_id res chain seq x y z
N MET A 1 1.79 6.05 -1.38
CA MET A 1 2.11 4.94 -2.31
C MET A 1 1.60 5.29 -3.70
N ARG A 2 2.28 4.91 -4.79
CA ARG A 2 1.81 5.04 -6.18
C ARG A 2 1.78 3.67 -6.84
N ARG A 3 0.64 3.28 -7.42
CA ARG A 3 0.48 2.06 -8.22
C ARG A 3 0.77 2.37 -9.69
N PHE A 4 1.38 1.42 -10.38
CA PHE A 4 1.53 1.45 -11.83
C PHE A 4 0.65 0.38 -12.45
N GLU A 5 -0.20 0.75 -13.41
CA GLU A 5 -0.99 -0.19 -14.20
C GLU A 5 -0.91 0.17 -15.68
N PRO A 6 -0.62 -0.79 -16.58
CA PRO A 6 -0.67 -0.52 -18.01
C PRO A 6 -2.07 -0.09 -18.43
N HIS A 7 -2.17 1.01 -19.18
CA HIS A 7 -3.44 1.55 -19.73
C HIS A 7 -4.44 2.07 -18.70
N ALA A 8 -4.02 2.33 -17.47
CA ALA A 8 -4.84 2.99 -16.44
C ALA A 8 -4.09 4.19 -15.86
N GLU A 9 -4.84 5.13 -15.30
CA GLU A 9 -4.25 6.23 -14.53
C GLU A 9 -3.59 5.70 -13.25
N ASP A 10 -2.44 6.29 -12.90
CA ASP A 10 -1.75 5.92 -11.68
C ASP A 10 -2.57 6.29 -10.46
N LYS A 11 -2.75 5.30 -9.58
CA LYS A 11 -3.48 5.50 -8.32
C LYS A 11 -2.52 5.85 -7.20
N ILE A 12 -2.93 6.81 -6.38
CA ILE A 12 -2.26 7.15 -5.12
C ILE A 12 -3.08 6.58 -3.97
N GLY A 13 -2.39 5.99 -3.00
CA GLY A 13 -3.03 5.58 -1.75
C GLY A 13 -2.07 5.53 -0.59
N ARG A 14 -2.62 5.37 0.61
CA ARG A 14 -1.86 5.44 1.87
C ARG A 14 -1.80 4.06 2.50
N LEU A 15 -0.60 3.64 2.86
CA LEU A 15 -0.39 2.48 3.71
C LEU A 15 -0.27 2.95 5.15
N ARG A 16 -1.11 2.43 6.05
CA ARG A 16 -1.21 2.88 7.45
C ARG A 16 -1.10 1.70 8.41
N ARG A 17 -0.60 1.96 9.63
CA ARG A 17 -0.47 0.98 10.71
C ARG A 17 -1.46 1.27 11.82
N LYS A 18 -2.34 0.32 12.14
CA LYS A 18 -3.23 0.38 13.32
C LYS A 18 -2.43 0.17 14.61
N PRO A 19 -2.93 0.68 15.76
CA PRO A 19 -2.52 0.17 17.07
C PRO A 19 -2.65 -1.37 17.10
N GLY A 20 -1.63 -2.07 17.57
CA GLY A 20 -1.56 -3.54 17.49
C GLY A 20 -0.74 -4.07 16.30
N GLY A 21 -0.25 -3.20 15.43
CA GLY A 21 0.80 -3.53 14.46
C GLY A 21 0.31 -4.01 13.09
N GLN A 22 -1.00 -4.18 12.92
CA GLN A 22 -1.63 -4.50 11.64
C GLN A 22 -1.51 -3.33 10.65
N TRP A 23 -1.12 -3.63 9.42
CA TRP A 23 -1.11 -2.69 8.32
C TRP A 23 -2.40 -2.78 7.50
N TYR A 24 -2.87 -1.65 6.97
CA TYR A 24 -4.01 -1.57 6.07
C TYR A 24 -3.77 -0.49 5.01
N PHE A 25 -4.45 -0.62 3.87
CA PHE A 25 -4.37 0.34 2.79
C PHE A 25 -5.63 1.22 2.78
N ASP A 26 -5.44 2.51 2.50
CA ASP A 26 -6.46 3.55 2.47
C ASP A 26 -6.41 4.24 1.10
N TYR A 27 -7.35 3.89 0.22
CA TYR A 27 -7.56 4.53 -1.09
C TYR A 27 -8.53 5.70 -0.91
N GLU A 28 -8.24 6.86 -1.54
CA GLU A 28 -9.09 8.06 -1.40
C GLU A 28 -10.48 7.94 -2.06
N GLU A 29 -10.77 6.90 -2.85
CA GLU A 29 -12.13 6.71 -3.39
C GLU A 29 -12.49 5.24 -3.67
N GLY A 30 -13.60 4.79 -3.08
CA GLY A 30 -14.48 3.76 -3.67
C GLY A 30 -14.49 2.37 -3.04
N GLU A 31 -13.38 1.84 -2.53
CA GLU A 31 -13.32 0.43 -2.12
C GLU A 31 -12.71 0.30 -0.72
N ARG A 32 -13.56 0.00 0.26
CA ARG A 32 -13.12 -0.49 1.57
C ARG A 32 -12.64 -1.93 1.38
N ASP A 33 -11.35 -2.13 1.24
CA ASP A 33 -10.79 -3.47 1.32
C ASP A 33 -9.88 -3.61 2.54
N ASP A 34 -10.19 -4.61 3.36
CA ASP A 34 -9.32 -5.16 4.39
C ASP A 34 -8.15 -5.91 3.73
N GLU A 35 -7.33 -5.20 2.94
CA GLU A 35 -6.16 -5.76 2.27
C GLU A 35 -5.07 -6.06 3.30
N ILE A 36 -4.60 -7.31 3.33
CA ILE A 36 -3.54 -7.74 4.23
C ILE A 36 -2.21 -7.64 3.48
N GLY A 37 -1.38 -6.68 3.88
CA GLY A 37 -0.01 -6.62 3.42
C GLY A 37 0.82 -7.80 3.94
N PHE A 38 1.54 -8.47 3.04
CA PHE A 38 2.44 -9.57 3.43
C PHE A 38 3.74 -9.03 4.03
N ARG A 39 4.11 -9.47 5.24
CA ARG A 39 5.37 -9.13 5.96
C ARG A 39 5.64 -7.64 6.21
N LEU A 40 4.64 -6.77 6.16
CA LEU A 40 4.82 -5.34 6.43
C LEU A 40 5.11 -5.02 7.91
N GLY A 41 4.82 -5.94 8.84
CA GLY A 41 4.90 -5.72 10.29
C GLY A 41 6.30 -5.32 10.79
N GLU A 42 7.34 -5.81 10.13
CA GLU A 42 8.75 -5.56 10.48
C GLU A 42 9.45 -4.60 9.50
N GLU A 43 8.74 -4.19 8.44
CA GLU A 43 9.35 -3.43 7.35
C GLU A 43 9.61 -1.98 7.75
N ARG A 44 10.79 -1.49 7.38
CA ARG A 44 11.18 -0.08 7.53
C ARG A 44 11.11 0.59 6.17
N PHE A 45 9.92 1.05 5.80
CA PHE A 45 9.68 1.71 4.51
C PHE A 45 10.65 2.86 4.25
N ARG A 46 11.15 2.91 3.02
CA ARG A 46 11.96 4.00 2.47
C ARG A 46 11.34 4.50 1.18
N GLN A 47 11.46 5.79 0.95
CA GLN A 47 11.06 6.39 -0.32
C GLN A 47 11.79 5.72 -1.49
N GLY A 48 11.05 5.40 -2.56
CA GLY A 48 11.54 4.72 -3.75
C GLY A 48 11.42 3.20 -3.72
N GLU A 49 11.24 2.59 -2.54
CA GLU A 49 11.03 1.15 -2.42
C GLU A 49 9.74 0.70 -3.10
N TYR A 50 9.73 -0.57 -3.53
CA TYR A 50 8.57 -1.22 -4.12
C TYR A 50 8.02 -2.24 -3.15
N ILE A 51 6.71 -2.25 -2.97
CA ILE A 51 5.99 -3.30 -2.25
C ILE A 51 4.89 -3.86 -3.12
N SER A 52 4.52 -5.10 -2.85
CA SER A 52 3.38 -5.73 -3.51
C SER A 52 2.28 -6.07 -2.51
N ILE A 53 1.04 -5.74 -2.86
CA ILE A 53 -0.14 -6.01 -2.05
C ILE A 53 -1.02 -7.00 -2.83
N SER A 54 -1.55 -8.01 -2.14
CA SER A 54 -2.50 -8.95 -2.72
C SER A 54 -3.92 -8.42 -2.54
N ARG A 55 -4.66 -8.29 -3.64
CA ARG A 55 -6.06 -7.88 -3.67
C ARG A 55 -6.83 -8.83 -4.58
N GLN A 56 -7.89 -9.45 -4.07
CA GLN A 56 -8.72 -10.40 -4.84
C GLN A 56 -7.90 -11.48 -5.60
N GLY A 57 -6.78 -11.92 -5.00
CA GLY A 57 -5.89 -12.91 -5.61
C GLY A 57 -4.91 -12.36 -6.66
N GLN A 58 -4.89 -11.04 -6.91
CA GLN A 58 -3.96 -10.37 -7.81
C GLN A 58 -2.92 -9.57 -7.01
N MET A 59 -1.66 -9.63 -7.46
CA MET A 59 -0.59 -8.83 -6.86
C MET A 59 -0.49 -7.47 -7.55
N HIS A 60 -0.57 -6.40 -6.77
CA HIS A 60 -0.38 -5.03 -7.23
C HIS A 60 0.90 -4.46 -6.65
N THR A 61 1.78 -3.94 -7.51
CA THR A 61 3.04 -3.31 -7.10
C THR A 61 2.89 -1.80 -6.95
N PHE A 62 3.38 -1.30 -5.83
CA PHE A 62 3.36 0.11 -5.47
C PHE A 62 4.76 0.61 -5.17
N GLN A 63 5.05 1.85 -5.56
CA GLN A 63 6.23 2.57 -5.10
C GLN A 63 5.90 3.43 -3.89
N VAL A 64 6.76 3.39 -2.87
CA VAL A 64 6.74 4.30 -1.72
C VAL A 64 7.14 5.69 -2.19
N LYS A 65 6.17 6.60 -2.28
CA LYS A 65 6.42 7.99 -2.70
C LYS A 65 6.80 8.92 -1.55
N LEU A 66 6.32 8.63 -0.35
CA LEU A 66 6.54 9.41 0.84
C LEU A 66 6.40 8.48 2.05
N VAL A 67 7.23 8.71 3.07
CA VAL A 67 7.13 8.07 4.38
C VAL A 67 7.00 9.18 5.41
N GLU A 68 5.87 9.20 6.12
CA GLU A 68 5.60 10.15 7.20
C GLU A 68 5.59 9.40 8.52
N ARG A 69 6.27 9.96 9.52
CA ARG A 69 6.26 9.42 10.89
C ARG A 69 5.37 10.32 11.73
N LEU A 70 4.16 9.84 12.01
CA LEU A 70 3.22 10.48 12.94
C LEU A 70 3.62 10.20 14.39
#